data_AF-A0A2E0LJ02-F1
#
_entry.id   AF-A0A2E0LJ02-F1
#
_cell.length_a   1.000
_cell.length_b   1.000
_cell.length_c   1.000
_cell.angle_alpha   90.00
_cell.angle_beta   90.00
_cell.angle_gamma   90.00
#
_symmetry.space_group_name_H-M   'P 1'
#
loop_
_entity.id
_entity.type
_entity.pdbx_description
1 polymer ?
#
loop_
_entity_poly.entity_id
_entity_poly.type
_entity_poly.pdbx_seq_one_letter_code
_entity_poly.pdbx_strand_id
1 'polypeptide(L)'
;MPNSLPMALLPFQPLSRSMITATSSTCSELFRPRTTARIGAEPAAGNDRMAMTLYGAPLSPFVRKVELCLRLKGIACARDPVTPFALPEGYERINPLKRIPALAVDGRYLADSAVICRFLEDLYPEPQLIPTDPWLKARTGWLEKFADYELAPAITATAFRHRVVLRSMGSPYDEPAIAAALAERAPPLYGYLEEQVDGRIFLVGDRLGLADIAVVSQFMNAAFGGESPAAERWPQLARYLGNHLASEPFAGVFAAHRQMVDKMLARGH
;
A
#
# COMPACT_ATOMS: atom_id res chain seq x y z
N MET A 1 -1.63 2.65 -59.55
CA MET A 1 -1.82 3.76 -60.50
C MET A 1 -3.29 3.78 -60.88
N PRO A 2 -4.00 4.92 -60.79
CA PRO A 2 -3.72 6.14 -59.99
C PRO A 2 -3.94 5.82 -58.48
N ASN A 3 -4.67 6.52 -57.58
CA ASN A 3 -4.65 7.93 -57.08
C ASN A 3 -4.99 7.89 -55.55
N SER A 4 -4.74 8.85 -54.63
CA SER A 4 -4.47 10.31 -54.62
C SER A 4 -5.72 11.22 -54.69
N LEU A 5 -5.94 12.28 -53.89
CA LEU A 5 -5.32 12.95 -52.72
C LEU A 5 -6.39 13.99 -52.22
N PRO A 6 -6.23 14.83 -51.15
CA PRO A 6 -5.25 14.89 -50.04
C PRO A 6 -5.88 15.08 -48.62
N MET A 7 -5.04 15.11 -47.58
CA MET A 7 -5.38 15.74 -46.28
C MET A 7 -5.31 17.27 -46.37
N ALA A 8 -6.13 17.97 -45.59
CA ALA A 8 -5.98 19.41 -45.33
C ALA A 8 -5.29 19.65 -43.98
N LEU A 9 -4.13 20.32 -44.00
CA LEU A 9 -3.56 20.95 -42.80
C LEU A 9 -4.24 22.30 -42.57
N LEU A 10 -4.52 22.65 -41.30
CA LEU A 10 -4.77 24.01 -40.86
C LEU A 10 -3.75 24.39 -39.77
N PRO A 11 -3.11 25.57 -39.83
CA PRO A 11 -2.03 25.94 -38.92
C PRO A 11 -2.54 26.46 -37.58
N PHE A 12 -1.83 26.09 -36.51
CA PHE A 12 -1.99 26.67 -35.17
C PHE A 12 -1.23 28.01 -35.09
N GLN A 13 -1.86 29.07 -34.58
CA GLN A 13 -1.18 30.29 -34.15
C GLN A 13 -1.56 30.64 -32.70
N PRO A 14 -0.59 30.76 -31.77
CA PRO A 14 -0.81 31.36 -30.46
C PRO A 14 -0.56 32.88 -30.47
N LEU A 15 -1.23 33.57 -29.56
CA LEU A 15 -1.38 35.03 -29.52
C LEU A 15 -0.14 35.79 -29.03
N SER A 16 0.01 37.03 -29.51
CA SER A 16 1.02 37.99 -29.06
C SER A 16 0.87 38.36 -27.58
N ARG A 17 1.99 38.46 -26.84
CA ARG A 17 2.05 39.03 -25.50
C ARG A 17 2.28 40.54 -25.58
N SER A 18 1.24 41.33 -25.29
CA SER A 18 1.42 42.77 -25.03
C SER A 18 2.06 43.01 -23.66
N MET A 19 3.15 43.78 -23.64
CA MET A 19 3.76 44.29 -22.42
C MET A 19 2.93 45.44 -21.85
N ILE A 20 2.86 45.57 -20.52
CA ILE A 20 2.46 46.82 -19.86
C ILE A 20 3.53 47.13 -18.79
N THR A 21 4.10 48.33 -18.88
CA THR A 21 5.07 48.90 -17.94
C THR A 21 4.57 50.26 -17.45
N ALA A 22 4.46 50.44 -16.13
CA ALA A 22 4.36 51.72 -15.41
C ALA A 22 4.66 51.44 -13.91
N THR A 23 5.75 51.86 -13.27
CA THR A 23 6.29 53.20 -12.92
C THR A 23 5.68 53.88 -11.67
N SER A 24 6.30 53.60 -10.51
CA SER A 24 6.69 54.50 -9.39
C SER A 24 5.70 55.42 -8.63
N SER A 25 6.05 55.62 -7.34
CA SER A 25 5.64 56.68 -6.40
C SER A 25 4.25 56.53 -5.76
N THR A 26 4.02 56.87 -4.47
CA THR A 26 4.88 57.60 -3.50
C THR A 26 4.64 57.16 -2.04
N CYS A 27 5.59 57.52 -1.16
CA CYS A 27 5.59 57.36 0.29
C CYS A 27 4.38 58.00 1.01
N SER A 28 3.89 57.36 2.09
CA SER A 28 3.63 58.05 3.38
C SER A 28 3.44 57.05 4.53
N GLU A 29 4.14 57.29 5.64
CA GLU A 29 4.04 56.50 6.87
C GLU A 29 2.74 56.81 7.64
N LEU A 30 2.09 55.79 8.21
CA LEU A 30 1.24 55.98 9.38
C LEU A 30 1.36 54.82 10.39
N PHE A 31 1.67 55.21 11.63
CA PHE A 31 1.31 54.54 12.89
C PHE A 31 2.11 53.31 13.40
N ARG A 32 3.14 53.63 14.19
CA ARG A 32 3.67 53.02 15.44
C ARG A 32 3.37 51.53 15.76
N PRO A 33 4.39 50.78 16.27
CA PRO A 33 4.22 49.37 16.63
C PRO A 33 3.32 49.21 17.85
N ARG A 34 2.22 48.45 17.67
CA ARG A 34 1.49 47.84 18.79
C ARG A 34 1.96 46.41 18.97
N THR A 35 2.67 46.16 20.07
CA THR A 35 2.83 44.82 20.62
C THR A 35 1.45 44.25 20.90
N THR A 36 0.99 43.31 20.07
CA THR A 36 -0.25 42.57 20.29
C THR A 36 0.03 41.08 20.30
N ALA A 37 -0.40 40.44 21.39
CA ALA A 37 -0.55 39.01 21.63
C ALA A 37 0.11 38.04 20.62
N ARG A 38 1.06 37.24 21.13
CA ARG A 38 1.18 35.86 20.63
C ARG A 38 -0.17 35.20 20.83
N ILE A 39 -0.89 34.93 19.74
CA ILE A 39 -2.08 34.09 19.79
C ILE A 39 -1.60 32.68 20.05
N GLY A 40 -1.56 32.30 21.33
CA GLY A 40 -1.36 30.94 21.75
C GLY A 40 -2.57 30.11 21.33
N ALA A 41 -2.39 29.32 20.28
CA ALA A 41 -3.12 28.06 20.12
C ALA A 41 -2.11 26.94 20.33
N GLU A 42 -1.72 26.72 21.60
CA GLU A 42 -1.15 25.42 21.96
C GLU A 42 -2.22 24.35 21.67
N PRO A 43 -1.90 23.28 20.92
CA PRO A 43 -2.83 22.17 20.77
C PRO A 43 -3.05 21.57 22.16
N ALA A 44 -4.32 21.37 22.53
CA ALA A 44 -4.72 20.99 23.88
C ALA A 44 -3.92 19.78 24.39
N ALA A 45 -3.30 19.95 25.55
CA ALA A 45 -2.58 18.88 26.23
C ALA A 45 -3.56 17.83 26.75
N GLY A 46 -3.72 16.76 25.96
CA GLY A 46 -4.51 15.57 26.27
C GLY A 46 -3.96 14.36 25.52
N ASN A 47 -2.63 14.27 25.40
CA ASN A 47 -1.95 13.28 24.58
C ASN A 47 -1.52 12.07 25.41
N ASP A 48 -2.50 11.34 25.96
CA ASP A 48 -2.31 9.94 26.34
C ASP A 48 -2.09 9.16 25.03
N ARG A 49 -0.85 9.20 24.53
CA ARG A 49 -0.43 8.40 23.39
C ARG A 49 -0.39 6.95 23.82
N MET A 50 -1.46 6.22 23.49
CA MET A 50 -1.53 4.76 23.61
C MET A 50 -0.19 4.14 23.19
N ALA A 51 0.44 3.39 24.08
CA ALA A 51 1.75 2.79 23.81
C ALA A 51 1.56 1.61 22.85
N MET A 52 1.85 1.84 21.57
CA MET A 52 1.65 0.86 20.49
C MET A 52 2.96 0.20 20.04
N THR A 53 2.98 -1.13 19.98
CA THR A 53 4.08 -1.92 19.42
C THR A 53 3.56 -2.93 18.39
N LEU A 54 4.03 -2.85 17.15
CA LEU A 54 3.72 -3.76 16.06
C LEU A 54 4.76 -4.89 16.00
N TYR A 55 4.31 -6.13 16.18
CA TYR A 55 5.12 -7.34 16.06
C TYR A 55 5.06 -7.88 14.62
N GLY A 56 6.21 -8.01 13.96
CA GLY A 56 6.27 -8.62 12.63
C GLY A 56 7.57 -8.44 11.86
N ALA A 57 7.60 -9.01 10.65
CA ALA A 57 8.72 -8.93 9.72
C ALA A 57 8.38 -8.02 8.52
N PRO A 58 9.28 -7.10 8.09
CA PRO A 58 8.99 -6.10 7.06
C PRO A 58 8.46 -6.67 5.73
N LEU A 59 8.97 -7.83 5.29
CA LEU A 59 8.55 -8.43 4.02
C LEU A 59 7.17 -9.11 4.08
N SER A 60 6.52 -9.24 5.23
CA SER A 60 5.16 -9.78 5.31
C SER A 60 4.14 -8.77 4.72
N PRO A 61 3.29 -9.17 3.76
CA PRO A 61 2.28 -8.28 3.20
C PRO A 61 1.21 -7.90 4.24
N PHE A 62 0.91 -8.79 5.18
CA PHE A 62 -0.01 -8.53 6.29
C PHE A 62 0.56 -7.49 7.28
N VAL A 63 1.86 -7.52 7.54
CA VAL A 63 2.55 -6.49 8.34
C VAL A 63 2.58 -5.18 7.57
N ARG A 64 2.88 -5.22 6.27
CA ARG A 64 2.86 -4.04 5.38
C ARG A 64 1.50 -3.34 5.38
N LYS A 65 0.39 -4.09 5.40
CA LYS A 65 -0.96 -3.53 5.48
C LYS A 65 -1.15 -2.66 6.74
N VAL A 66 -0.67 -3.14 7.90
CA VAL A 66 -0.70 -2.37 9.16
C VAL A 66 0.29 -1.20 9.14
N GLU A 67 1.52 -1.41 8.67
CA GLU A 67 2.55 -0.35 8.53
C GLU A 67 2.08 0.81 7.63
N LEU A 68 1.40 0.50 6.52
CA LEU A 68 0.82 1.50 5.63
C LEU A 68 -0.36 2.23 6.29
N CYS A 69 -1.22 1.53 7.03
CA CYS A 69 -2.28 2.16 7.83
C CYS A 69 -1.72 3.15 8.86
N LEU A 70 -0.75 2.71 9.68
CA LEU A 70 -0.06 3.53 10.66
C LEU A 70 0.62 4.76 10.02
N ARG A 71 1.35 4.57 8.91
CA ARG A 71 2.05 5.66 8.22
C ARG A 71 1.08 6.68 7.61
N LEU A 72 0.03 6.23 6.92
CA LEU A 72 -0.94 7.13 6.30
C LEU A 72 -1.74 7.94 7.34
N LYS A 73 -1.96 7.37 8.53
CA LYS A 73 -2.61 8.04 9.66
C LYS A 73 -1.67 8.83 10.57
N GLY A 74 -0.37 8.85 10.29
CA GLY A 74 0.63 9.54 11.13
C GLY A 74 0.78 8.97 12.55
N ILE A 75 0.39 7.71 12.76
CA ILE A 75 0.38 7.07 14.08
C ILE A 75 1.80 6.62 14.44
N ALA A 76 2.32 7.11 15.57
CA ALA A 76 3.58 6.65 16.12
C ALA A 76 3.42 5.24 16.73
N CYS A 77 4.21 4.28 16.27
CA CYS A 77 4.19 2.91 16.74
C CYS A 77 5.63 2.34 16.76
N ALA A 78 6.00 1.68 17.85
CA ALA A 78 7.24 0.92 17.94
C ALA A 78 7.14 -0.36 17.08
N ARG A 79 8.27 -0.87 16.59
CA ARG A 79 8.33 -2.13 15.84
C ARG A 79 9.15 -3.14 16.62
N ASP A 80 8.61 -4.33 16.79
CA ASP A 80 9.30 -5.49 17.36
C ASP A 80 9.48 -6.55 16.25
N PRO A 81 10.71 -6.77 15.76
CA PRO A 81 10.98 -7.71 14.66
C PRO A 81 10.71 -9.18 15.03
N VAL A 82 9.53 -9.68 14.65
CA VAL A 82 9.12 -11.08 14.86
C VAL A 82 8.98 -11.81 13.51
N THR A 83 9.64 -12.96 13.37
CA THR A 83 9.56 -13.77 12.14
C THR A 83 8.66 -15.00 12.35
N PRO A 84 7.93 -15.49 11.33
CA PRO A 84 7.12 -16.71 11.45
C PRO A 84 7.92 -18.00 11.69
N PHE A 85 9.25 -17.95 11.51
CA PHE A 85 10.16 -19.11 11.61
C PHE A 85 10.88 -19.17 12.96
N ALA A 86 10.92 -18.06 13.69
CA ALA A 86 11.52 -17.92 15.01
C ALA A 86 10.65 -16.97 15.83
N LEU A 87 9.56 -17.51 16.39
CA LEU A 87 8.67 -16.78 17.29
C LEU A 87 9.28 -16.78 18.71
N PRO A 88 9.18 -15.68 19.47
CA PRO A 88 9.55 -15.66 20.88
C PRO A 88 8.77 -16.69 21.71
N GLU A 89 9.36 -17.13 22.83
CA GLU A 89 8.66 -17.94 23.83
C GLU A 89 7.42 -17.20 24.35
N GLY A 90 6.31 -17.90 24.51
CA GLY A 90 5.06 -17.31 24.99
C GLY A 90 4.29 -16.48 23.95
N TYR A 91 4.72 -16.42 22.68
CA TYR A 91 4.07 -15.59 21.65
C TYR A 91 2.59 -15.96 21.41
N GLU A 92 2.15 -17.18 21.71
CA GLU A 92 0.71 -17.52 21.74
C GLU A 92 -0.15 -16.65 22.67
N ARG A 93 0.46 -16.01 23.69
CA ARG A 93 -0.22 -15.05 24.57
C ARG A 93 -0.51 -13.72 23.89
N ILE A 94 0.23 -13.40 22.82
CA ILE A 94 0.04 -12.23 21.96
C ILE A 94 -0.89 -12.57 20.79
N ASN A 95 -0.62 -13.69 20.12
CA ASN A 95 -1.47 -14.22 19.05
C ASN A 95 -1.56 -15.75 19.14
N PRO A 96 -2.71 -16.34 19.56
CA PRO A 96 -2.84 -17.79 19.73
C PRO A 96 -2.70 -18.58 18.42
N LEU A 97 -2.87 -17.93 17.25
CA LEU A 97 -2.64 -18.55 15.94
C LEU A 97 -1.16 -18.60 15.55
N LYS A 98 -0.25 -18.05 16.36
CA LYS A 98 1.21 -17.99 16.10
C LYS A 98 1.55 -17.35 14.75
N ARG A 99 0.88 -16.23 14.44
CA ARG A 99 1.02 -15.46 13.19
C ARG A 99 1.41 -14.00 13.45
N ILE A 100 1.92 -13.36 12.40
CA ILE A 100 2.18 -11.91 12.34
C ILE A 100 1.25 -11.27 11.29
N PRO A 101 0.86 -10.00 11.43
CA PRO A 101 1.17 -9.09 12.53
C PRO A 101 0.40 -9.42 13.83
N ALA A 102 0.90 -8.85 14.92
CA ALA A 102 0.13 -8.56 16.11
C ALA A 102 0.45 -7.14 16.59
N LEU A 103 -0.48 -6.47 17.26
CA LEU A 103 -0.32 -5.12 17.81
C LEU A 103 -0.53 -5.17 19.33
N ALA A 104 0.45 -4.74 20.12
CA ALA A 104 0.23 -4.37 21.51
C ALA A 104 -0.27 -2.93 21.61
N VAL A 105 -1.23 -2.70 22.50
CA VAL A 105 -1.80 -1.38 22.82
C VAL A 105 -2.06 -1.34 24.32
N ASP A 106 -1.21 -0.65 25.07
CA ASP A 106 -1.26 -0.53 26.54
C ASP A 106 -1.44 -1.88 27.26
N GLY A 107 -0.57 -2.84 26.93
CA GLY A 107 -0.57 -4.18 27.53
C GLY A 107 -1.68 -5.12 27.05
N ARG A 108 -2.58 -4.67 26.17
CA ARG A 108 -3.55 -5.52 25.46
C ARG A 108 -3.03 -5.88 24.07
N TYR A 109 -3.45 -7.02 23.53
CA TYR A 109 -3.00 -7.49 22.21
C TYR A 109 -4.16 -7.63 21.23
N LEU A 110 -3.91 -7.24 19.98
CA LEU A 110 -4.74 -7.55 18.82
C LEU A 110 -3.93 -8.38 17.83
N ALA A 111 -4.56 -9.39 17.27
CA ALA A 111 -4.03 -10.22 16.20
C ALA A 111 -4.87 -10.02 14.93
N ASP A 112 -4.31 -10.44 13.79
CA ASP A 112 -4.88 -10.29 12.45
C ASP A 112 -4.81 -8.84 11.88
N SER A 113 -4.35 -8.73 10.64
CA SER A 113 -4.10 -7.45 10.00
C SER A 113 -5.37 -6.68 9.61
N ALA A 114 -6.49 -7.36 9.36
CA ALA A 114 -7.79 -6.74 9.12
C ALA A 114 -8.33 -6.11 10.41
N VAL A 115 -8.28 -6.89 11.50
CA VAL A 115 -8.74 -6.49 12.83
C VAL A 115 -7.93 -5.31 13.36
N ILE A 116 -6.60 -5.37 13.23
CA ILE A 116 -5.71 -4.26 13.62
C ILE A 116 -6.01 -3.00 12.79
N CYS A 117 -6.12 -3.10 11.45
CA CYS A 117 -6.44 -1.95 10.62
C CYS A 117 -7.83 -1.36 10.92
N ARG A 118 -8.83 -2.19 11.24
CA ARG A 118 -10.16 -1.71 11.66
C ARG A 118 -10.09 -0.96 12.99
N PHE A 119 -9.36 -1.49 13.97
CA PHE A 119 -9.14 -0.83 15.27
C PHE A 119 -8.43 0.53 15.09
N LEU A 120 -7.43 0.61 14.23
CA LEU A 120 -6.74 1.87 13.91
C LEU A 120 -7.65 2.86 13.17
N GLU A 121 -8.56 2.39 12.32
CA GLU A 121 -9.60 3.22 11.69
C GLU A 121 -10.61 3.78 12.72
N ASP A 122 -11.02 2.94 13.67
CA ASP A 122 -11.97 3.34 14.72
C ASP A 122 -11.35 4.31 15.75
N LEU A 123 -10.04 4.20 16.04
CA LEU A 123 -9.30 5.16 16.87
C LEU A 123 -8.94 6.46 16.15
N TYR A 124 -8.57 6.38 14.86
CA TYR A 124 -8.09 7.49 14.06
C TYR A 124 -8.85 7.54 12.73
N PRO A 125 -10.07 8.10 12.70
CA PRO A 125 -10.94 8.06 11.53
C PRO A 125 -10.37 8.77 10.30
N GLU A 126 -9.53 9.78 10.49
CA GLU A 126 -8.93 10.56 9.39
C GLU A 126 -7.40 10.36 9.29
N PRO A 127 -6.84 10.27 8.07
CA PRO A 127 -7.53 10.12 6.80
C PRO A 127 -8.25 8.76 6.71
N GLN A 128 -9.45 8.75 6.15
CA GLN A 128 -10.24 7.52 5.95
C GLN A 128 -9.53 6.55 5.01
N LEU A 129 -9.31 5.32 5.48
CA LEU A 129 -8.86 4.18 4.68
C LEU A 129 -9.99 3.15 4.48
N ILE A 130 -11.06 3.23 5.28
CA ILE A 130 -12.28 2.43 5.15
C ILE A 130 -13.45 3.42 5.08
N PRO A 131 -14.16 3.54 3.94
CA PRO A 131 -15.29 4.45 3.80
C PRO A 131 -16.36 4.26 4.90
N THR A 132 -17.04 5.36 5.24
CA THR A 132 -18.13 5.36 6.22
C THR A 132 -19.46 4.88 5.64
N ASP A 133 -19.67 5.02 4.32
CA ASP A 133 -20.82 4.46 3.61
C ASP A 133 -20.91 2.94 3.83
N PRO A 134 -22.07 2.38 4.26
CA PRO A 134 -22.18 0.97 4.60
C PRO A 134 -21.85 0.00 3.45
N TRP A 135 -22.18 0.37 2.20
CA TRP A 135 -21.93 -0.48 1.03
C TRP A 135 -20.45 -0.49 0.67
N LEU A 136 -19.82 0.69 0.59
CA LEU A 136 -18.38 0.81 0.34
C LEU A 136 -17.57 0.18 1.48
N LYS A 137 -17.97 0.34 2.74
CA LYS A 137 -17.37 -0.34 3.90
C LYS A 137 -17.41 -1.87 3.76
N ALA A 138 -18.57 -2.42 3.39
CA ALA A 138 -18.73 -3.87 3.16
C ALA A 138 -17.87 -4.35 1.97
N ARG A 139 -17.80 -3.57 0.88
CA ARG A 139 -16.94 -3.82 -0.28
C ARG A 139 -15.45 -3.80 0.07
N THR A 140 -15.02 -2.88 0.95
CA THR A 140 -13.64 -2.86 1.49
C THR A 140 -13.34 -4.14 2.25
N GLY A 141 -14.22 -4.55 3.18
CA GLY A 141 -14.05 -5.80 3.94
C GLY A 141 -14.06 -7.06 3.07
N TRP A 142 -14.86 -7.09 2.01
CA TRP A 142 -14.86 -8.19 1.05
C TRP A 142 -13.52 -8.31 0.30
N LEU A 143 -13.00 -7.20 -0.26
CA LEU A 143 -11.76 -7.22 -1.03
C LEU A 143 -10.51 -7.44 -0.15
N GLU A 144 -10.56 -6.95 1.08
CA GLU A 144 -9.56 -7.22 2.11
C GLU A 144 -9.54 -8.73 2.46
N LYS A 145 -10.69 -9.34 2.75
CA LYS A 145 -10.81 -10.79 2.94
C LYS A 145 -10.34 -11.57 1.70
N PHE A 146 -10.74 -11.16 0.50
CA PHE A 146 -10.32 -11.80 -0.75
C PHE A 146 -8.79 -11.77 -0.91
N ALA A 147 -8.16 -10.63 -0.64
CA ALA A 147 -6.71 -10.49 -0.69
C ALA A 147 -6.00 -11.42 0.33
N ASP A 148 -6.51 -11.50 1.56
CA ASP A 148 -5.86 -12.24 2.64
C ASP A 148 -6.12 -13.75 2.61
N TYR A 149 -7.31 -14.19 2.20
CA TYR A 149 -7.73 -15.60 2.27
C TYR A 149 -7.72 -16.34 0.92
N GLU A 150 -7.90 -15.65 -0.22
CA GLU A 150 -7.89 -16.28 -1.54
C GLU A 150 -6.58 -15.98 -2.30
N LEU A 151 -6.24 -14.69 -2.41
CA LEU A 151 -5.08 -14.23 -3.18
C LEU A 151 -3.75 -14.60 -2.48
N ALA A 152 -3.62 -14.32 -1.18
CA ALA A 152 -2.36 -14.60 -0.47
C ALA A 152 -1.97 -16.09 -0.50
N PRO A 153 -2.87 -17.07 -0.30
CA PRO A 153 -2.53 -18.48 -0.47
C PRO A 153 -2.26 -18.92 -1.90
N ALA A 154 -2.73 -18.16 -2.92
CA ALA A 154 -2.51 -18.47 -4.34
C ALA A 154 -1.17 -17.93 -4.87
N ILE A 155 -0.80 -16.69 -4.54
CA ILE A 155 0.37 -16.02 -5.13
C ILE A 155 1.50 -15.76 -4.13
N THR A 156 1.18 -15.31 -2.92
CA THR A 156 2.19 -15.00 -1.89
C THR A 156 2.76 -16.28 -1.27
N ALA A 157 1.89 -17.21 -0.86
CA ALA A 157 2.29 -18.48 -0.27
C ALA A 157 2.91 -19.46 -1.28
N THR A 158 2.74 -19.21 -2.59
CA THR A 158 3.31 -20.01 -3.67
C THR A 158 4.57 -19.35 -4.22
N ALA A 159 4.48 -18.23 -4.94
CA ALA A 159 5.63 -17.59 -5.58
C ALA A 159 6.62 -17.02 -4.56
N PHE A 160 6.19 -16.09 -3.69
CA PHE A 160 7.09 -15.41 -2.76
C PHE A 160 7.70 -16.36 -1.72
N ARG A 161 6.88 -17.18 -1.07
CA ARG A 161 7.34 -18.12 -0.05
C ARG A 161 8.40 -19.07 -0.60
N HIS A 162 8.19 -19.67 -1.77
CA HIS A 162 9.14 -20.66 -2.29
C HIS A 162 10.35 -20.00 -2.97
N ARG A 163 10.12 -19.15 -3.98
CA ARG A 163 11.19 -18.58 -4.81
C ARG A 163 12.05 -17.52 -4.09
N VAL A 164 11.55 -16.91 -3.00
CA VAL A 164 12.31 -15.99 -2.17
C VAL A 164 12.66 -16.59 -0.82
N VAL A 165 11.66 -16.90 0.02
CA VAL A 165 11.92 -17.21 1.44
C VAL A 165 12.63 -18.56 1.60
N LEU A 166 12.03 -19.66 1.12
CA LEU A 166 12.62 -21.00 1.22
C LEU A 166 13.97 -21.07 0.47
N ARG A 167 14.04 -20.49 -0.74
CA ARG A 167 15.30 -20.36 -1.48
C ARG A 167 16.39 -19.66 -0.68
N SER A 168 16.10 -18.51 -0.04
CA SER A 168 17.09 -17.78 0.78
C SER A 168 17.54 -18.53 2.03
N MET A 169 16.76 -19.54 2.47
CA MET A 169 17.09 -20.43 3.57
C MET A 169 17.79 -21.73 3.11
N GLY A 170 18.18 -21.84 1.83
CA GLY A 170 18.74 -23.09 1.27
C GLY A 170 17.77 -24.27 1.29
N SER A 171 16.47 -24.02 1.49
CA SER A 171 15.45 -25.08 1.55
C SER A 171 15.05 -25.51 0.12
N PRO A 172 14.84 -26.81 -0.12
CA PRO A 172 14.43 -27.29 -1.44
C PRO A 172 13.05 -26.74 -1.83
N TYR A 173 12.88 -26.46 -3.13
CA TYR A 173 11.61 -26.04 -3.71
C TYR A 173 11.44 -26.65 -5.10
N ASP A 174 10.19 -26.89 -5.49
CA ASP A 174 9.81 -27.54 -6.75
C ASP A 174 9.25 -26.48 -7.71
N GLU A 175 10.07 -26.00 -8.64
CA GLU A 175 9.68 -24.96 -9.60
C GLU A 175 8.55 -25.42 -10.56
N PRO A 176 8.58 -26.64 -11.14
CA PRO A 176 7.42 -27.19 -11.86
C PRO A 176 6.11 -27.17 -11.06
N ALA A 177 6.12 -27.58 -9.79
CA ALA A 177 4.91 -27.58 -8.95
C ALA A 177 4.44 -26.15 -8.61
N ILE A 178 5.36 -25.21 -8.38
CA ILE A 178 5.05 -23.78 -8.18
C ILE A 178 4.40 -23.19 -9.44
N ALA A 179 4.98 -23.45 -10.62
CA ALA A 179 4.45 -22.97 -11.89
C ALA A 179 3.07 -23.55 -12.20
N ALA A 180 2.85 -24.85 -11.96
CA ALA A 180 1.55 -25.49 -12.13
C ALA A 180 0.49 -24.90 -11.19
N ALA A 181 0.82 -24.75 -9.89
CA ALA A 181 -0.09 -24.19 -8.90
C ALA A 181 -0.46 -22.72 -9.19
N LEU A 182 0.47 -21.91 -9.70
CA LEU A 182 0.20 -20.54 -10.15
C LEU A 182 -0.70 -20.54 -11.39
N ALA A 183 -0.39 -21.34 -12.40
CA ALA A 183 -1.15 -21.43 -13.65
C ALA A 183 -2.59 -21.92 -13.44
N GLU A 184 -2.84 -22.76 -12.42
CA GLU A 184 -4.18 -23.19 -12.02
C GLU A 184 -4.91 -22.13 -11.20
N ARG A 185 -4.29 -21.62 -10.12
CA ARG A 185 -5.01 -20.91 -9.05
C ARG A 185 -5.05 -19.39 -9.23
N ALA A 186 -4.07 -18.79 -9.89
CA ALA A 186 -4.01 -17.33 -10.05
C ALA A 186 -5.00 -16.78 -11.11
N PRO A 187 -5.19 -17.39 -12.30
CA PRO A 187 -6.03 -16.83 -13.36
C PRO A 187 -7.48 -16.45 -12.99
N PRO A 188 -8.26 -17.26 -12.23
CA PRO A 188 -9.62 -16.85 -11.85
C PRO A 188 -9.62 -15.66 -10.87
N LEU A 189 -8.63 -15.59 -9.98
CA LEU A 189 -8.49 -14.49 -9.03
C LEU A 189 -8.08 -13.18 -9.74
N TYR A 190 -7.21 -13.28 -10.74
CA TYR A 190 -6.82 -12.14 -11.58
C TYR A 190 -7.98 -11.68 -12.47
N GLY A 191 -8.76 -12.61 -13.02
CA GLY A 191 -9.99 -12.30 -13.77
C GLY A 191 -11.00 -11.52 -12.92
N TYR A 192 -11.25 -11.98 -11.69
CA TYR A 192 -12.10 -11.26 -10.76
C TYR A 192 -11.60 -9.83 -10.48
N LEU A 193 -10.29 -9.67 -10.21
CA LEU A 193 -9.72 -8.35 -9.91
C LEU A 193 -9.66 -7.43 -11.14
N GLU A 194 -9.49 -7.94 -12.35
CA GLU A 194 -9.63 -7.18 -13.60
C GLU A 194 -11.02 -6.54 -13.69
N GLU A 195 -12.08 -7.30 -13.39
CA GLU A 195 -13.47 -6.81 -13.29
C GLU A 195 -13.70 -5.86 -12.10
N GLN A 196 -12.95 -5.99 -10.99
CA GLN A 196 -13.08 -5.06 -9.86
C GLN A 196 -12.34 -3.75 -10.09
N VAL A 197 -11.28 -3.76 -10.91
CA VAL A 197 -10.54 -2.56 -11.30
C VAL A 197 -11.35 -1.74 -12.28
N ASP A 198 -11.85 -2.32 -13.38
CA ASP A 198 -12.80 -1.67 -14.32
C ASP A 198 -12.47 -0.18 -14.60
N GLY A 199 -11.27 0.07 -15.15
CA GLY A 199 -10.74 1.42 -15.45
C GLY A 199 -10.33 2.28 -14.25
N ARG A 200 -10.71 1.93 -13.02
CA ARG A 200 -10.51 2.74 -11.80
C ARG A 200 -9.02 2.88 -11.41
N ILE A 201 -8.78 3.84 -10.52
CA ILE A 201 -7.49 4.06 -9.84
C ILE A 201 -7.48 3.33 -8.49
N PHE A 202 -8.63 3.28 -7.81
CA PHE A 202 -8.81 2.64 -6.49
C PHE A 202 -9.96 1.62 -6.56
N LEU A 203 -9.85 0.53 -5.81
CA LEU A 203 -10.83 -0.56 -5.82
C LEU A 203 -12.16 -0.20 -5.14
N VAL A 204 -12.14 0.75 -4.20
CA VAL A 204 -13.34 1.20 -3.46
C VAL A 204 -13.29 2.70 -3.25
N GLY A 205 -14.36 3.40 -3.64
CA GLY A 205 -14.46 4.86 -3.49
C GLY A 205 -13.60 5.62 -4.50
N ASP A 206 -13.13 6.79 -4.08
CA ASP A 206 -12.44 7.80 -4.89
C ASP A 206 -10.98 8.06 -4.45
N ARG A 207 -10.49 7.32 -3.45
CA ARG A 207 -9.18 7.51 -2.79
C ARG A 207 -8.55 6.17 -2.41
N LEU A 208 -7.25 6.19 -2.12
CA LEU A 208 -6.51 5.03 -1.65
C LEU A 208 -7.13 4.48 -0.35
N GLY A 209 -7.59 3.23 -0.36
CA GLY A 209 -8.20 2.58 0.79
C GLY A 209 -7.51 1.29 1.23
N LEU A 210 -8.00 0.70 2.31
CA LEU A 210 -7.51 -0.56 2.87
C LEU A 210 -7.63 -1.72 1.87
N ALA A 211 -8.61 -1.69 0.98
CA ALA A 211 -8.76 -2.68 -0.11
C ALA A 211 -7.56 -2.66 -1.06
N ASP A 212 -7.13 -1.47 -1.50
CA ASP A 212 -5.94 -1.32 -2.34
C ASP A 212 -4.68 -1.75 -1.60
N ILE A 213 -4.53 -1.30 -0.35
CA ILE A 213 -3.39 -1.67 0.50
C ILE A 213 -3.29 -3.20 0.67
N ALA A 214 -4.41 -3.90 0.85
CA ALA A 214 -4.43 -5.36 0.96
C ALA A 214 -4.03 -6.03 -0.36
N VAL A 215 -4.71 -5.73 -1.46
CA VAL A 215 -4.47 -6.35 -2.77
C VAL A 215 -3.06 -6.05 -3.28
N VAL A 216 -2.64 -4.78 -3.32
CA VAL A 216 -1.31 -4.37 -3.79
C VAL A 216 -0.21 -4.97 -2.93
N SER A 217 -0.41 -5.15 -1.61
CA SER A 217 0.60 -5.78 -0.76
C SER A 217 0.86 -7.24 -1.12
N GLN A 218 -0.16 -8.01 -1.51
CA GLN A 218 0.03 -9.41 -1.95
C GLN A 218 0.76 -9.46 -3.30
N PHE A 219 0.34 -8.66 -4.28
CA PHE A 219 1.03 -8.56 -5.57
C PHE A 219 2.47 -8.06 -5.46
N MET A 220 2.74 -7.14 -4.53
CA MET A 220 4.10 -6.69 -4.25
C MET A 220 5.01 -7.86 -3.83
N ASN A 221 4.50 -8.78 -3.01
CA ASN A 221 5.23 -9.99 -2.65
C ASN A 221 5.34 -10.99 -3.82
N ALA A 222 4.26 -11.20 -4.57
CA ALA A 222 4.29 -12.04 -5.78
C ALA A 222 5.36 -11.57 -6.78
N ALA A 223 5.47 -10.26 -7.01
CA ALA A 223 6.48 -9.65 -7.88
C ALA A 223 7.93 -9.74 -7.35
N PHE A 224 8.13 -9.96 -6.04
CA PHE A 224 9.44 -10.38 -5.52
C PHE A 224 9.75 -11.85 -5.86
N GLY A 225 8.73 -12.71 -5.90
CA GLY A 225 8.79 -14.09 -6.39
C GLY A 225 8.63 -14.25 -7.91
N GLY A 226 8.75 -13.17 -8.69
CA GLY A 226 8.65 -13.21 -10.16
C GLY A 226 7.26 -13.53 -10.72
N GLU A 227 6.20 -13.34 -9.94
CA GLU A 227 4.81 -13.55 -10.34
C GLU A 227 4.07 -12.21 -10.46
N SER A 228 3.44 -11.97 -11.62
CA SER A 228 2.68 -10.77 -11.95
C SER A 228 1.61 -11.10 -13.01
N PRO A 229 0.46 -10.41 -13.04
CA PRO A 229 -0.54 -10.61 -14.07
C PRO A 229 -0.02 -10.16 -15.45
N ALA A 230 -0.17 -11.02 -16.45
CA ALA A 230 0.20 -10.73 -17.84
C ALA A 230 -0.71 -9.62 -18.42
N ALA A 231 -0.11 -8.55 -18.93
CA ALA A 231 -0.84 -7.36 -19.42
C ALA A 231 -1.66 -7.65 -20.68
N GLU A 232 -1.30 -8.68 -21.45
CA GLU A 232 -2.02 -9.16 -22.63
C GLU A 232 -3.36 -9.82 -22.28
N ARG A 233 -3.53 -10.24 -21.02
CA ARG A 233 -4.72 -10.95 -20.52
C ARG A 233 -5.49 -10.19 -19.44
N TRP A 234 -4.79 -9.43 -18.60
CA TRP A 234 -5.36 -8.60 -17.53
C TRP A 234 -4.77 -7.18 -17.57
N PRO A 235 -5.04 -6.41 -18.64
CA PRO A 235 -4.42 -5.11 -18.87
C PRO A 235 -4.77 -4.08 -17.79
N GLN A 236 -5.99 -4.10 -17.25
CA GLN A 236 -6.41 -3.09 -16.27
C GLN A 236 -5.81 -3.38 -14.90
N LEU A 237 -5.75 -4.65 -14.49
CA LEU A 237 -5.07 -5.08 -13.28
C LEU A 237 -3.56 -4.82 -13.36
N ALA A 238 -2.92 -5.14 -14.49
CA ALA A 238 -1.50 -4.83 -14.70
C ALA A 238 -1.21 -3.32 -14.62
N ARG A 239 -2.05 -2.48 -15.26
CA ARG A 239 -1.99 -1.01 -15.16
C ARG A 239 -2.20 -0.52 -13.73
N TYR A 240 -3.21 -1.03 -13.03
CA TYR A 240 -3.52 -0.67 -11.65
C TYR A 240 -2.32 -0.96 -10.73
N LEU A 241 -1.75 -2.16 -10.81
CA LEU A 241 -0.58 -2.54 -10.02
C LEU A 241 0.65 -1.70 -10.37
N GLY A 242 0.91 -1.47 -11.66
CA GLY A 242 2.01 -0.61 -12.11
C GLY A 242 1.91 0.81 -11.55
N ASN A 243 0.73 1.41 -11.62
CA ASN A 243 0.48 2.76 -11.10
C ASN A 243 0.68 2.83 -9.57
N HIS A 244 0.16 1.85 -8.82
CA HIS A 244 0.32 1.81 -7.36
C HIS A 244 1.78 1.57 -6.96
N LEU A 245 2.45 0.57 -7.53
CA LEU A 245 3.85 0.26 -7.22
C LEU A 245 4.83 1.38 -7.61
N ALA A 246 4.47 2.25 -8.56
CA ALA A 246 5.24 3.43 -8.96
C ALA A 246 4.92 4.71 -8.16
N SER A 247 3.90 4.68 -7.29
CA SER A 247 3.41 5.85 -6.54
C SER A 247 3.59 5.67 -5.03
N GLU A 248 3.76 6.77 -4.29
CA GLU A 248 3.61 6.69 -2.82
C GLU A 248 2.15 6.36 -2.47
N PRO A 249 1.91 5.53 -1.42
CA PRO A 249 2.88 5.10 -0.42
C PRO A 249 3.69 3.85 -0.80
N PHE A 250 3.42 3.17 -1.92
CA PHE A 250 4.03 1.87 -2.20
C PHE A 250 5.45 1.98 -2.78
N ALA A 251 5.78 3.00 -3.58
CA ALA A 251 7.04 3.10 -4.30
C ALA A 251 8.29 2.99 -3.40
N GLY A 252 8.40 3.80 -2.35
CA GLY A 252 9.52 3.75 -1.41
C GLY A 252 9.59 2.41 -0.65
N VAL A 253 8.44 1.83 -0.30
CA VAL A 253 8.36 0.51 0.36
C VAL A 253 8.80 -0.60 -0.58
N PHE A 254 8.39 -0.55 -1.86
CA PHE A 254 8.77 -1.52 -2.88
C PHE A 254 10.27 -1.52 -3.13
N ALA A 255 10.87 -0.33 -3.26
CA ALA A 255 12.31 -0.18 -3.45
C ALA A 255 13.10 -0.70 -2.23
N ALA A 256 12.70 -0.35 -1.00
CA ALA A 256 13.33 -0.83 0.21
C ALA A 256 13.22 -2.36 0.37
N HIS A 257 12.05 -2.92 0.06
CA HIS A 257 11.81 -4.36 0.14
C HIS A 257 12.52 -5.14 -0.97
N ARG A 258 12.63 -4.59 -2.18
CA ARG A 258 13.45 -5.17 -3.26
C ARG A 258 14.90 -5.33 -2.81
N GLN A 259 15.52 -4.27 -2.28
CA GLN A 259 16.88 -4.33 -1.74
C GLN A 259 17.05 -5.36 -0.62
N MET A 260 16.02 -5.59 0.20
CA MET A 260 16.04 -6.62 1.25
C MET A 260 15.97 -8.04 0.65
N VAL A 261 15.08 -8.26 -0.33
CA VAL A 261 14.94 -9.52 -1.07
C VAL A 261 16.23 -9.88 -1.81
N ASP A 262 16.84 -8.92 -2.51
CA ASP A 262 18.08 -9.13 -3.26
C ASP A 262 19.23 -9.54 -2.32
N LYS A 263 19.33 -8.89 -1.14
CA LYS A 263 20.28 -9.26 -0.08
C LYS A 263 20.01 -10.64 0.54
N MET A 264 18.74 -11.06 0.64
CA MET A 264 18.39 -12.41 1.11
C MET A 264 18.79 -13.47 0.08
N LEU A 265 18.49 -13.26 -1.20
CA LEU A 265 18.84 -14.18 -2.28
C LEU A 265 20.35 -14.28 -2.50
N ALA A 266 21.10 -13.19 -2.34
CA ALA A 266 22.56 -13.19 -2.43
C ALA A 266 23.28 -13.89 -1.26
N ARG A 267 22.57 -14.20 -0.15
CA ARG A 267 23.10 -14.96 0.99
C ARG A 267 22.77 -16.46 0.95
N GLY A 268 21.86 -16.85 0.06
CA GLY A 268 21.44 -18.25 -0.13
C GLY A 268 22.26 -19.02 -1.15
N HIS A 269 23.46 -18.52 -1.49
CA HIS A 269 24.43 -19.08 -2.43
C HIS A 269 25.82 -19.11 -1.79
#